data_AF-A0A537Y4X6-F1
#
_entry.id   AF-A0A537Y4X6-F1
#
_cell.length_a   1.000
_cell.length_b   1.000
_cell.length_c   1.000
_cell.angle_alpha   90.00
_cell.angle_beta   90.00
_cell.angle_gamma   90.00
#
_symmetry.space_group_name_H-M   'P 1'
#
loop_
_entity.id
_entity.type
_entity.pdbx_description
1 polymer ?
#
loop_
_entity_poly.entity_id
_entity_poly.type
_entity_poly.pdbx_seq_one_letter_code
_entity_poly.pdbx_strand_id
1 'polypeptide(L)'
;MSPPSPHHRHSYYVIRNSDLLSGFTDREIELIALIARYHRKGLPRATHPEFAALPKADQRLVRACAGLLRICIGLDRTHDARVAAIEVQADDGLLTVTAVPRDGVDIGLELFSAAERTDLLTEALDLTVQVAGAT
;
A
#
# COMPACT_ATOMS: atom_id res chain seq x y z
N MET A 1 26.32 0.69 16.70
CA MET A 1 24.96 1.11 16.29
C MET A 1 24.78 0.68 14.83
N SER A 2 24.16 -0.47 14.59
CA SER A 2 23.96 -0.98 13.23
C SER A 2 22.95 -0.10 12.49
N PRO A 3 23.16 0.23 11.21
CA PRO A 3 22.21 1.03 10.44
C PRO A 3 20.86 0.31 10.36
N PRO A 4 19.72 1.03 10.29
CA PRO A 4 18.42 0.42 10.14
C PRO A 4 18.39 -0.43 8.87
N SER A 5 18.19 -1.74 9.04
CA SER A 5 18.05 -2.71 7.95
C SER A 5 17.06 -2.20 6.90
N PRO A 6 17.33 -2.34 5.59
CA PRO A 6 16.37 -1.98 4.55
C PRO A 6 15.20 -2.99 4.54
N HIS A 7 14.30 -2.87 5.51
CA HIS A 7 13.16 -3.76 5.75
C HIS A 7 12.32 -4.06 4.51
N HIS A 8 12.14 -3.10 3.60
CA HIS A 8 11.39 -3.29 2.36
C HIS A 8 12.06 -4.20 1.30
N ARG A 9 13.39 -4.17 1.18
CA ARG A 9 14.12 -5.16 0.34
C ARG A 9 14.16 -6.51 1.06
N HIS A 10 14.20 -6.48 2.38
CA HIS A 10 14.12 -7.66 3.21
C HIS A 10 12.75 -8.36 3.11
N SER A 11 11.63 -7.63 3.05
CA SER A 11 10.29 -8.20 2.83
C SER A 11 10.21 -8.94 1.49
N TYR A 12 10.70 -8.34 0.41
CA TYR A 12 10.79 -9.01 -0.89
C TYR A 12 11.60 -10.31 -0.80
N TYR A 13 12.79 -10.24 -0.20
CA TYR A 13 13.68 -11.39 -0.05
C TYR A 13 13.03 -12.50 0.78
N VAL A 14 12.43 -12.18 1.93
CA VAL A 14 11.77 -13.17 2.79
C VAL A 14 10.63 -13.84 2.06
N ILE A 15 9.76 -13.08 1.38
CA ILE A 15 8.60 -13.64 0.67
C ILE A 15 9.05 -14.54 -0.50
N ARG A 16 10.04 -14.13 -1.30
CA ARG A 16 10.52 -14.93 -2.44
C ARG A 16 11.26 -16.20 -2.04
N ASN A 17 11.90 -16.22 -0.88
CA ASN A 17 12.74 -17.33 -0.43
C ASN A 17 12.11 -18.10 0.73
N SER A 18 10.82 -17.90 1.00
CA SER A 18 10.10 -18.64 2.04
C SER A 18 9.31 -19.80 1.44
N ASP A 19 9.54 -21.00 1.96
CA ASP A 19 8.76 -22.19 1.61
C ASP A 19 7.35 -22.18 2.24
N LEU A 20 7.01 -21.16 3.04
CA LEU A 20 5.72 -21.04 3.74
C LEU A 20 4.57 -20.66 2.81
N LEU A 21 4.85 -20.20 1.59
CA LEU A 21 3.83 -19.81 0.60
C LEU A 21 3.42 -20.97 -0.31
N SER A 22 3.43 -22.19 0.23
CA SER A 22 2.89 -23.37 -0.45
C SER A 22 1.44 -23.12 -0.89
N GLY A 23 1.15 -23.36 -2.17
CA GLY A 23 -0.16 -23.11 -2.78
C GLY A 23 -0.25 -21.87 -3.68
N PHE A 24 0.75 -20.98 -3.66
CA PHE A 24 0.88 -19.91 -4.64
C PHE A 24 1.79 -20.32 -5.80
N THR A 25 1.48 -19.84 -7.00
CA THR A 25 2.36 -19.95 -8.17
C THR A 25 3.56 -19.00 -8.03
N ASP A 26 4.65 -19.27 -8.75
CA ASP A 26 5.82 -18.38 -8.78
C ASP A 26 5.45 -16.93 -9.15
N ARG A 27 4.50 -16.76 -10.07
CA ARG A 27 3.97 -15.44 -10.44
C ARG A 27 3.30 -14.76 -9.26
N GLU A 28 2.43 -15.45 -8.53
CA GLU A 28 1.74 -14.87 -7.38
C GLU A 28 2.71 -14.51 -6.25
N ILE A 29 3.70 -15.37 -5.98
CA ILE A 29 4.74 -15.07 -4.98
C ILE A 29 5.54 -13.82 -5.40
N GLU A 30 5.87 -13.67 -6.69
CA GLU A 30 6.54 -12.49 -7.23
C GLU A 30 5.69 -11.21 -7.05
N LEU A 31 4.39 -11.29 -7.36
CA LEU A 31 3.46 -10.16 -7.17
C LEU A 31 3.35 -9.77 -5.69
N ILE A 32 3.16 -10.73 -4.79
CA ILE A 32 3.08 -10.50 -3.33
C ILE A 32 4.39 -9.87 -2.83
N ALA A 33 5.54 -10.41 -3.25
CA ALA A 33 6.84 -9.91 -2.85
C ALA A 33 7.07 -8.46 -3.30
N LEU A 34 6.66 -8.11 -4.53
CA LEU A 34 6.80 -6.75 -5.05
C LEU A 34 5.80 -5.78 -4.41
N ILE A 35 4.55 -6.19 -4.16
CA ILE A 35 3.60 -5.38 -3.38
C ILE A 35 4.19 -5.06 -2.01
N ALA A 36 4.70 -6.08 -1.31
CA ALA A 36 5.37 -5.91 -0.03
C ALA A 36 6.68 -5.10 -0.16
N ARG A 37 7.41 -5.15 -1.28
CA ARG A 37 8.60 -4.31 -1.48
C ARG A 37 8.25 -2.83 -1.51
N TYR A 38 7.10 -2.48 -2.10
CA TYR A 38 6.73 -1.09 -2.38
C TYR A 38 5.76 -0.47 -1.36
N HIS A 39 5.38 -1.22 -0.31
CA HIS A 39 4.53 -0.72 0.78
C HIS A 39 5.14 0.46 1.55
N ARG A 40 6.46 0.70 1.45
CA ARG A 40 7.16 1.79 2.15
C ARG A 40 8.39 2.29 1.38
N LYS A 41 8.66 3.59 1.53
CA LYS A 41 9.78 4.33 0.90
C LYS A 41 9.66 4.29 -0.63
N GLY A 42 10.47 3.49 -1.31
CA GLY A 42 10.60 3.48 -2.77
C GLY A 42 9.33 3.06 -3.49
N LEU A 43 9.05 3.72 -4.61
CA LEU A 43 7.95 3.39 -5.53
C LEU A 43 8.40 2.38 -6.60
N PRO A 44 7.46 1.68 -7.27
CA PRO A 44 7.79 0.82 -8.42
C PRO A 44 8.40 1.65 -9.57
N ARG A 45 9.58 1.25 -10.05
CA ARG A 45 10.32 1.97 -11.10
C ARG A 45 10.82 1.01 -12.17
N ALA A 46 10.90 1.49 -13.41
CA ALA A 46 11.43 0.71 -14.54
C ALA A 46 12.91 0.32 -14.36
N THR A 47 13.64 1.00 -13.47
CA THR A 47 15.02 0.65 -13.09
C THR A 47 15.11 -0.50 -12.08
N HIS A 48 14.00 -1.00 -11.56
CA HIS A 48 13.96 -2.17 -10.68
C HIS A 48 13.72 -3.42 -11.56
N PRO A 49 14.72 -4.29 -11.78
CA PRO A 49 14.63 -5.38 -12.76
C PRO A 49 13.45 -6.32 -12.52
N GLU A 50 13.19 -6.66 -11.27
CA GLU A 50 12.14 -7.61 -10.88
C GLU A 50 10.75 -7.06 -11.24
N PHE A 51 10.55 -5.76 -11.06
CA PHE A 51 9.31 -5.08 -11.45
C PHE A 51 9.22 -4.85 -12.97
N ALA A 52 10.33 -4.48 -13.61
CA ALA A 52 10.37 -4.22 -15.04
C ALA A 52 10.11 -5.47 -15.88
N ALA A 53 10.48 -6.65 -15.36
CA ALA A 53 10.24 -7.95 -15.99
C ALA A 53 8.75 -8.37 -15.98
N LEU A 54 7.92 -7.78 -15.12
CA LEU A 54 6.49 -8.10 -15.07
C LEU A 54 5.77 -7.67 -16.36
N PRO A 55 4.76 -8.44 -16.81
CA PRO A 55 3.80 -7.97 -17.81
C PRO A 55 3.15 -6.64 -17.39
N LYS A 56 2.73 -5.81 -18.35
CA LYS A 56 2.14 -4.49 -18.04
C LYS A 56 0.89 -4.56 -17.15
N ALA A 57 0.09 -5.61 -17.28
CA ALA A 57 -1.05 -5.85 -16.39
C ALA A 57 -0.61 -6.07 -14.94
N ASP A 58 0.45 -6.84 -14.74
CA ASP A 58 1.02 -7.15 -13.43
C ASP A 58 1.73 -5.93 -12.81
N GLN A 59 2.41 -5.12 -13.64
CA GLN A 59 2.96 -3.85 -13.19
C GLN A 59 1.87 -2.90 -12.67
N ARG A 60 0.70 -2.86 -13.32
CA ARG A 60 -0.46 -2.07 -12.86
C ARG A 60 -1.03 -2.64 -11.57
N LEU A 61 -1.19 -3.96 -11.48
CA LEU A 61 -1.68 -4.64 -10.27
C LEU A 61 -0.78 -4.33 -9.06
N VAL A 62 0.54 -4.48 -9.22
CA VAL A 62 1.50 -4.17 -8.15
C VAL A 62 1.41 -2.70 -7.72
N ARG A 63 1.32 -1.76 -8.68
CA ARG A 63 1.17 -0.33 -8.35
C ARG A 63 -0.12 -0.07 -7.56
N ALA A 64 -1.25 -0.60 -8.01
CA ALA A 64 -2.54 -0.41 -7.35
C ALA A 64 -2.54 -1.01 -5.93
N CYS A 65 -2.14 -2.27 -5.79
CA CYS A 65 -2.11 -2.94 -4.49
C CYS A 65 -1.09 -2.32 -3.52
N ALA A 66 0.09 -1.93 -4.00
CA ALA A 66 1.07 -1.23 -3.17
C ALA A 66 0.58 0.17 -2.77
N GLY A 67 -0.11 0.89 -3.66
CA GLY A 67 -0.74 2.18 -3.37
C GLY A 67 -1.80 2.05 -2.27
N LEU A 68 -2.71 1.07 -2.41
CA LEU A 68 -3.72 0.76 -1.41
C LEU A 68 -3.07 0.44 -0.05
N LEU A 69 -2.08 -0.45 -0.04
CA LEU A 69 -1.40 -0.85 1.19
C LEU A 69 -0.71 0.33 1.89
N ARG A 70 -0.16 1.29 1.13
CA ARG A 70 0.42 2.52 1.68
C ARG A 70 -0.60 3.40 2.38
N ILE A 71 -1.80 3.54 1.81
CA ILE A 71 -2.91 4.27 2.46
C ILE A 71 -3.32 3.54 3.74
N CYS A 72 -3.49 2.21 3.71
CA CYS A 72 -3.81 1.41 4.90
C CYS A 72 -2.78 1.57 6.01
N ILE A 73 -1.49 1.59 5.69
CA ILE A 73 -0.41 1.85 6.68
C ILE A 73 -0.50 3.27 7.26
N GLY A 74 -0.96 4.24 6.47
CA GLY A 74 -1.25 5.59 6.96
C GLY A 74 -2.43 5.58 7.94
N LEU A 75 -3.50 4.86 7.61
CA LEU A 75 -4.68 4.72 8.46
C LEU A 75 -4.45 3.91 9.74
N ASP A 76 -3.38 3.10 9.78
CA ASP A 76 -2.95 2.34 10.96
C ASP A 76 -1.69 2.95 11.62
N ARG A 77 -1.49 4.28 11.50
CA ARG A 77 -0.22 4.94 11.86
C ARG A 77 0.25 4.68 13.29
N THR A 78 -0.70 4.64 14.23
CA THR A 78 -0.45 4.42 15.67
C THR A 78 -0.40 2.95 16.04
N HIS A 79 -0.92 2.05 15.20
CA HIS A 79 -1.17 0.63 15.52
C HIS A 79 -2.11 0.40 16.71
N ASP A 80 -2.93 1.40 17.05
CA ASP A 80 -3.93 1.33 18.13
C ASP A 80 -5.32 0.89 17.61
N ALA A 81 -5.42 0.54 16.32
CA ALA A 81 -6.69 0.21 15.65
C ALA A 81 -7.77 1.29 15.85
N ARG A 82 -7.41 2.56 15.62
CA ARG A 82 -8.30 3.72 15.83
C ARG A 82 -9.36 3.89 14.74
N VAL A 83 -9.08 3.44 13.52
CA VAL A 83 -10.05 3.40 12.42
C VAL A 83 -10.88 2.12 12.54
N ALA A 84 -12.19 2.28 12.73
CA ALA A 84 -13.14 1.18 12.89
C ALA A 84 -13.61 0.60 11.55
N ALA A 85 -13.80 1.47 10.56
CA ALA A 85 -14.28 1.11 9.24
C ALA A 85 -13.75 2.10 8.19
N ILE A 86 -13.84 1.69 6.92
CA ILE A 86 -13.51 2.52 5.77
C ILE A 86 -14.68 2.45 4.79
N GLU A 87 -15.12 3.59 4.31
CA GLU A 87 -16.05 3.72 3.20
C GLU A 87 -15.31 4.25 1.99
N VAL A 88 -15.62 3.71 0.81
CA VAL A 88 -14.98 4.11 -0.45
C VAL A 88 -16.05 4.47 -1.45
N GLN A 89 -15.92 5.67 -2.03
CA GLN A 89 -16.78 6.15 -3.10
C GLN A 89 -15.91 6.61 -4.27
N ALA A 90 -16.34 6.27 -5.48
CA ALA A 90 -15.67 6.68 -6.71
C ALA A 90 -16.69 7.34 -7.63
N ASP A 91 -16.47 8.61 -7.95
CA ASP A 91 -17.33 9.41 -8.83
C ASP A 91 -16.49 10.49 -9.53
N ASP A 92 -16.82 10.83 -10.78
CA ASP A 92 -16.18 11.91 -11.55
C ASP A 92 -14.64 11.98 -11.49
N GLY A 93 -13.96 10.81 -11.55
CA GLY A 93 -12.48 10.75 -11.53
C GLY A 93 -11.86 10.91 -10.14
N LEU A 94 -12.67 10.93 -9.08
CA LEU A 94 -12.27 11.08 -7.69
C LEU A 94 -12.63 9.83 -6.89
N LEU A 95 -11.64 9.22 -6.25
CA LEU A 95 -11.80 8.16 -5.27
C LEU A 95 -11.63 8.74 -3.85
N THR A 96 -12.72 8.77 -3.10
CA THR A 96 -12.75 9.23 -1.71
C THR A 96 -12.69 8.03 -0.77
N VAL A 97 -11.70 8.02 0.11
CA VAL A 97 -11.54 7.04 1.19
C VAL A 97 -11.90 7.72 2.51
N THR A 98 -13.07 7.39 3.05
CA THR A 98 -13.56 7.94 4.32
C THR A 98 -13.26 6.97 5.45
N ALA A 99 -12.44 7.39 6.41
CA ALA A 99 -12.12 6.61 7.60
C ALA A 99 -13.11 6.94 8.73
N VAL A 100 -13.74 5.89 9.27
CA VAL A 100 -14.67 5.99 10.41
C VAL A 100 -13.87 5.74 11.70
N PRO A 101 -13.79 6.72 12.62
CA PRO A 101 -13.10 6.53 13.89
C PRO A 101 -13.85 5.55 14.81
N ARG A 102 -13.13 4.89 15.71
CA ARG A 102 -13.74 4.27 16.89
C ARG A 102 -14.28 5.35 17.83
N ASP A 103 -15.33 5.01 18.58
CA ASP A 103 -15.99 5.92 19.52
C ASP A 103 -15.00 6.60 20.48
N GLY A 104 -15.05 7.93 20.52
CA GLY A 104 -14.24 8.74 21.43
C GLY A 104 -12.75 8.84 21.09
N VAL A 105 -12.34 8.43 19.90
CA VAL A 105 -10.93 8.45 19.46
C VAL A 105 -10.72 9.43 18.32
N ASP A 106 -9.69 10.28 18.46
CA ASP A 106 -9.21 11.13 17.36
C ASP A 106 -8.32 10.34 16.39
N ILE A 107 -8.58 10.52 15.09
CA ILE A 107 -7.85 9.89 13.98
C ILE A 107 -7.08 10.91 13.12
N GLY A 108 -6.83 12.13 13.62
CA GLY A 108 -6.19 13.19 12.84
C GLY A 108 -4.79 12.80 12.32
N LEU A 109 -4.03 12.04 13.12
CA LEU A 109 -2.71 11.56 12.73
C LEU A 109 -2.77 10.50 11.63
N GLU A 110 -3.74 9.59 11.72
CA GLU A 110 -4.03 8.55 10.73
C GLU A 110 -4.44 9.18 9.39
N LEU A 111 -5.36 10.14 9.43
CA LEU A 111 -5.82 10.88 8.24
C LEU A 111 -4.66 11.62 7.56
N PHE A 112 -3.87 12.39 8.32
CA PHE A 112 -2.69 13.08 7.81
C PHE A 112 -1.70 12.10 7.17
N SER A 113 -1.40 11.00 7.86
CA SER A 113 -0.45 10.00 7.39
C SER A 113 -0.94 9.30 6.12
N ALA A 114 -2.23 9.00 6.02
CA ALA A 114 -2.82 8.38 4.84
C ALA A 114 -2.86 9.34 3.64
N ALA A 115 -3.19 10.61 3.87
CA ALA A 115 -3.23 11.65 2.83
C ALA A 115 -1.86 11.87 2.16
N GLU A 116 -0.75 11.79 2.89
CA GLU A 116 0.61 11.87 2.33
C GLU A 116 1.01 10.66 1.44
N ARG A 117 0.14 9.66 1.30
CA ARG A 117 0.49 8.35 0.71
C ARG A 117 -0.42 7.95 -0.47
N THR A 118 -1.23 8.88 -0.98
CA THR A 118 -2.21 8.61 -2.04
C THR A 118 -1.60 8.56 -3.45
N ASP A 119 -0.48 9.26 -3.70
CA ASP A 119 0.12 9.44 -5.03
C ASP A 119 0.25 8.16 -5.87
N LEU A 120 0.70 7.06 -5.28
CA LEU A 120 0.90 5.82 -6.01
C LEU A 120 -0.43 5.21 -6.46
N LEU A 121 -1.46 5.29 -5.62
CA LEU A 121 -2.79 4.78 -5.97
C LEU A 121 -3.45 5.70 -7.01
N THR A 122 -3.24 7.02 -6.88
CA THR A 122 -3.67 8.02 -7.86
C THR A 122 -3.11 7.70 -9.24
N GLU A 123 -1.79 7.52 -9.37
CA GLU A 123 -1.13 7.17 -10.63
C GLU A 123 -1.60 5.79 -11.16
N ALA A 124 -1.81 4.82 -10.27
CA ALA A 124 -2.16 3.46 -10.66
C ALA A 124 -3.59 3.34 -11.22
N LEU A 125 -4.52 4.10 -10.67
CA LEU A 125 -5.95 4.05 -11.03
C LEU A 125 -6.35 5.10 -12.07
N ASP A 126 -5.49 6.08 -12.34
CA ASP A 126 -5.84 7.28 -13.13
C ASP A 126 -7.04 8.03 -12.54
N LEU A 127 -7.07 8.13 -11.20
CA LEU A 127 -8.09 8.81 -10.41
C LEU A 127 -7.41 9.69 -9.37
N THR A 128 -7.99 10.84 -9.05
CA THR A 128 -7.56 11.58 -7.85
C THR A 128 -7.97 10.79 -6.61
N VAL A 129 -7.03 10.50 -5.70
CA VAL A 129 -7.34 9.80 -4.44
C VAL A 129 -7.24 10.77 -3.27
N GLN A 130 -8.30 10.86 -2.48
CA GLN A 130 -8.34 11.66 -1.24
C GLN A 130 -8.75 10.81 -0.03
N VAL A 131 -8.27 11.22 1.14
CA VAL A 131 -8.60 10.57 2.42
C VAL A 131 -9.28 11.59 3.33
N ALA A 132 -10.41 11.21 3.91
CA ALA A 132 -11.21 12.06 4.80
C ALA A 132 -11.64 11.29 6.06
N GLY A 133 -12.01 12.00 7.12
CA GLY A 133 -12.68 11.42 8.28
C GLY A 133 -14.19 11.48 8.14
N ALA A 134 -14.91 10.47 8.64
CA ALA A 134 -16.35 10.56 8.82
C ALA A 134 -16.68 11.67 9.84
N THR A 135 -17.72 12.45 9.54
CA THR A 135 -18.26 13.51 10.42
C THR A 135 -19.18 12.94 11.48
#